data_AF-A0A970YZ43-F1
#
_entry.id   AF-A0A970YZ43-F1
#
_cell.length_a   1.000
_cell.length_b   1.000
_cell.length_c   1.000
_cell.angle_alpha   90.00
_cell.angle_beta   90.00
_cell.angle_gamma   90.00
#
_symmetry.space_group_name_H-M   'P 1'
#
loop_
_entity.id
_entity.type
_entity.pdbx_description
1 polymer ?
#
loop_
_entity_poly.entity_id
_entity_poly.type
_entity_poly.pdbx_seq_one_letter_code
_entity_poly.pdbx_strand_id
1 'polypeptide(L)'
;MNVKKYKLKPTDIFFIFLVVILIIFIGDVVFANGPQNSSRGQIGKVFATEEADSLFGSVNTEKSINTKAFRLFINDCENYILVNVVDDRFVLLNEEKVVLSETPFNYSQSDTFYVFSIDKVYELLVRGGNSITKFQKRKAIFTISNGSFVLEFSEPCPPKCR
;
A
#
# COMPACT_ATOMS: atom_id res chain seq x y z
N MET A 1 61.34 14.26 8.07
CA MET A 1 59.86 14.15 8.08
C MET A 1 59.50 13.07 9.10
N ASN A 2 59.11 13.45 10.32
CA ASN A 2 58.90 12.52 11.44
C ASN A 2 57.47 11.97 11.43
N VAL A 3 57.29 10.73 11.02
CA VAL A 3 56.00 10.03 11.09
C VAL A 3 55.88 9.40 12.48
N LYS A 4 55.07 10.01 13.36
CA LYS A 4 54.71 9.40 14.64
C LYS A 4 53.84 8.17 14.37
N LYS A 5 54.35 6.97 14.68
CA LYS A 5 53.57 5.73 14.68
C LYS A 5 52.64 5.73 15.89
N TYR A 6 51.35 5.89 15.67
CA TYR A 6 50.33 5.74 16.71
C TYR A 6 50.18 4.26 17.06
N LYS A 7 50.51 3.88 18.30
CA LYS A 7 50.18 2.57 18.86
C LYS A 7 48.80 2.64 19.48
N LEU A 8 47.81 2.00 18.83
CA LEU A 8 46.46 1.85 19.38
C LEU A 8 46.53 1.06 20.69
N LYS A 9 45.93 1.58 21.75
CA LYS A 9 45.82 0.87 23.02
C LYS A 9 44.62 -0.07 23.00
N PRO A 10 44.62 -1.17 23.79
CA PRO A 10 43.49 -2.09 23.87
C PRO A 10 42.17 -1.41 24.24
N THR A 11 42.23 -0.36 25.07
CA THR A 11 41.09 0.48 25.45
C THR A 11 40.49 1.23 24.27
N ASP A 12 41.31 1.63 23.30
CA ASP A 12 40.87 2.36 22.11
C ASP A 12 40.12 1.42 21.16
N ILE A 13 40.57 0.16 21.06
CA ILE A 13 39.91 -0.88 20.27
C ILE A 13 38.53 -1.20 20.85
N PHE A 14 38.43 -1.36 22.17
CA PHE A 14 37.15 -1.62 22.83
C PHE A 14 36.15 -0.47 22.63
N PHE A 15 36.61 0.78 22.74
CA PHE A 15 35.78 1.96 22.47
C PHE A 15 35.30 2.02 21.02
N ILE A 16 36.17 1.71 20.05
CA ILE A 16 35.79 1.67 18.63
C ILE A 16 34.72 0.60 18.39
N PHE A 17 34.86 -0.60 18.95
CA PHE A 17 33.85 -1.65 18.83
C PHE A 17 32.51 -1.23 19.44
N LEU A 18 32.52 -0.58 20.61
CA LEU A 18 31.31 -0.12 21.29
C LEU A 18 30.58 0.96 20.46
N VAL A 19 31.33 1.88 19.84
CA VAL A 19 30.77 2.91 18.95
C VAL A 19 30.19 2.30 17.66
N VAL A 20 30.87 1.32 17.06
CA VAL A 20 30.37 0.64 15.85
C VAL A 20 29.08 -0.13 16.13
N ILE A 21 28.99 -0.83 17.28
CA ILE A 21 27.77 -1.54 17.69
C ILE A 21 26.61 -0.56 17.89
N LEU A 22 26.84 0.58 18.54
CA LEU A 22 25.81 1.63 18.71
C LEU A 22 25.30 2.16 17.37
N ILE A 23 26.18 2.37 16.37
CA ILE A 23 25.77 2.85 15.04
C ILE A 23 24.89 1.81 14.33
N ILE A 24 25.19 0.52 14.45
CA ILE A 24 24.40 -0.55 13.84
C ILE A 24 22.99 -0.61 14.49
N PHE A 25 22.90 -0.53 15.82
CA PHE A 25 21.61 -0.58 16.52
C PHE A 25 20.72 0.66 16.28
N ILE A 26 21.30 1.83 15.97
CA ILE A 26 20.51 3.03 15.62
C ILE A 26 20.00 2.93 14.18
N GLY A 27 20.74 2.28 13.27
CA GLY A 27 20.37 2.14 11.87
C GLY A 27 19.00 1.47 11.68
N ASP A 28 18.78 0.32 12.32
CA ASP A 28 17.56 -0.47 12.12
C ASP A 28 16.28 0.22 12.61
N VAL A 29 16.36 1.04 13.66
CA VAL A 29 15.20 1.78 14.20
C VAL A 29 14.81 2.95 13.29
N VAL A 30 15.77 3.56 12.60
CA VAL A 30 15.54 4.72 11.73
C VAL A 30 15.02 4.32 10.35
N PHE A 31 15.41 3.15 9.82
CA PHE A 31 14.91 2.69 8.51
C PHE A 31 13.52 2.05 8.55
N ALA A 32 13.01 1.65 9.72
CA ALA A 32 11.64 1.15 9.85
C ALA A 32 10.56 2.24 9.66
N ASN A 33 10.92 3.52 9.86
CA ASN A 33 10.00 4.66 9.80
C ASN A 33 10.51 5.81 8.92
N GLY A 34 11.31 5.50 7.88
CA GLY A 34 11.79 6.49 6.92
C GLY A 34 10.64 7.36 6.40
N PRO A 35 10.86 8.67 6.17
CA PRO A 35 9.80 9.58 5.73
C PRO A 35 9.20 9.06 4.43
N GLN A 36 7.93 8.64 4.48
CA GLN A 36 7.15 8.39 3.28
C GLN A 36 6.92 9.75 2.64
N ASN A 37 7.77 10.09 1.68
CA ASN A 37 7.50 11.17 0.74
C ASN A 37 6.27 10.76 -0.07
N SER A 38 5.08 11.05 0.43
CA SER A 38 3.89 11.11 -0.41
C SER A 38 4.13 12.25 -1.38
N SER A 39 4.56 11.91 -2.60
CA SER A 39 4.47 12.85 -3.70
C SER A 39 3.04 13.36 -3.72
N ARG A 40 2.85 14.69 -3.68
CA ARG A 40 1.54 15.34 -3.79
C ARG A 40 0.78 14.68 -4.96
N GLY A 41 -0.24 13.87 -4.66
CA GLY A 41 -1.02 13.12 -5.65
C GLY A 41 -1.14 11.59 -5.46
N GLN A 42 -0.46 10.97 -4.48
CA GLN A 42 -0.66 9.55 -4.19
C GLN A 42 -1.85 9.33 -3.25
N ILE A 43 -2.83 8.55 -3.71
CA ILE A 43 -4.03 8.15 -2.97
C ILE A 43 -3.83 6.71 -2.47
N GLY A 44 -3.87 6.57 -1.15
CA GLY A 44 -3.82 5.30 -0.46
C GLY A 44 -2.50 5.04 0.29
N LYS A 45 -2.59 4.19 1.32
CA LYS A 45 -1.44 3.77 2.13
C LYS A 45 -1.56 2.30 2.53
N VAL A 46 -0.45 1.57 2.42
CA VAL A 46 -0.38 0.15 2.79
C VAL A 46 0.02 0.00 4.26
N PHE A 47 -0.82 -0.71 5.00
CA PHE A 47 -0.70 -1.05 6.42
C PHE A 47 -0.58 -2.56 6.61
N ALA A 48 -0.04 -2.99 7.74
CA ALA A 48 -0.23 -4.36 8.20
C ALA A 48 -1.70 -4.57 8.62
N THR A 49 -2.24 -5.79 8.47
CA THR A 49 -3.64 -6.07 8.80
C THR A 49 -3.98 -5.74 10.26
N GLU A 50 -3.11 -6.12 11.20
CA GLU A 50 -3.33 -5.86 12.63
C GLU A 50 -3.35 -4.36 12.95
N GLU A 51 -2.48 -3.59 12.30
CA GLU A 51 -2.44 -2.13 12.42
C GLU A 51 -3.72 -1.50 11.84
N ALA A 52 -4.15 -1.94 10.65
CA ALA A 52 -5.38 -1.47 10.02
C ALA A 52 -6.63 -1.80 10.85
N ASP A 53 -6.70 -3.01 11.42
CA ASP A 53 -7.80 -3.42 12.30
C ASP A 53 -7.87 -2.54 13.55
N SER A 54 -6.73 -2.18 14.13
CA SER A 54 -6.65 -1.27 15.27
C SER A 54 -7.07 0.17 14.93
N LEU A 55 -6.73 0.67 13.75
CA LEU A 55 -6.99 2.06 13.34
C LEU A 55 -8.40 2.26 12.77
N PHE A 56 -8.88 1.31 11.98
CA PHE A 56 -10.09 1.46 11.16
C PHE A 56 -11.23 0.52 11.59
N GLY A 57 -10.94 -0.46 12.44
CA GLY A 57 -11.89 -1.49 12.88
C GLY A 57 -11.97 -2.66 11.90
N SER A 58 -12.72 -3.69 12.27
CA SER A 58 -12.83 -4.95 11.51
C SER A 58 -13.57 -4.83 10.18
N VAL A 59 -13.33 -5.77 9.28
CA VAL A 59 -14.02 -5.91 7.99
C VAL A 59 -15.49 -6.31 8.17
N ASN A 60 -16.40 -5.61 7.48
CA ASN A 60 -17.83 -5.92 7.46
C ASN A 60 -18.18 -6.88 6.32
N THR A 61 -17.70 -6.58 5.12
CA THR A 61 -17.94 -7.39 3.92
C THR A 61 -16.68 -7.48 3.08
N GLU A 62 -16.53 -8.59 2.35
CA GLU A 62 -15.39 -8.80 1.48
C GLU A 62 -15.72 -9.56 0.20
N LYS A 63 -14.98 -9.25 -0.87
CA LYS A 63 -15.02 -9.96 -2.14
C LYS A 63 -13.63 -10.29 -2.63
N SER A 64 -13.46 -11.54 -3.02
CA SER A 64 -12.17 -12.08 -3.42
C SER A 64 -12.03 -12.11 -4.93
N ILE A 65 -10.83 -11.81 -5.41
CA ILE A 65 -10.40 -11.98 -6.79
C ILE A 65 -9.05 -12.70 -6.80
N ASN A 66 -8.79 -13.51 -7.81
CA ASN A 66 -7.46 -14.02 -8.05
C ASN A 66 -6.48 -12.86 -8.35
N THR A 67 -5.38 -12.77 -7.61
CA THR A 67 -4.42 -11.66 -7.72
C THR A 67 -3.79 -11.57 -9.10
N LYS A 68 -3.60 -12.70 -9.81
CA LYS A 68 -3.09 -12.68 -11.19
C LYS A 68 -4.11 -12.07 -12.15
N ALA A 69 -5.39 -12.45 -12.03
CA ALA A 69 -6.46 -11.84 -12.82
C ALA A 69 -6.59 -10.35 -12.51
N PHE A 70 -6.54 -9.96 -11.24
CA PHE A 70 -6.58 -8.56 -10.84
C PHE A 70 -5.44 -7.74 -11.46
N ARG A 71 -4.21 -8.28 -11.44
CA ARG A 71 -3.04 -7.66 -12.10
C ARG A 71 -3.25 -7.46 -13.60
N LEU A 72 -3.93 -8.38 -14.28
CA LEU A 72 -4.24 -8.22 -15.70
C LEU A 72 -5.21 -7.08 -15.94
N PHE A 73 -6.24 -6.92 -15.10
CA PHE A 73 -7.20 -5.82 -15.26
C PHE A 73 -6.56 -4.44 -15.03
N ILE A 74 -5.74 -4.30 -14.00
CA ILE A 74 -5.13 -3.00 -13.66
C ILE A 74 -3.92 -2.65 -14.54
N ASN A 75 -3.55 -3.51 -15.49
CA ASN A 75 -2.46 -3.24 -16.43
C ASN A 75 -2.81 -2.12 -17.41
N ASP A 76 -4.11 -1.88 -17.63
CA ASP A 76 -4.63 -0.81 -18.50
C ASP A 76 -4.92 0.49 -17.71
N CYS A 77 -4.41 0.60 -16.48
CA CYS A 77 -4.50 1.81 -15.65
C CYS A 77 -3.15 2.53 -15.61
N GLU A 78 -3.13 3.83 -15.88
CA GLU A 78 -1.90 4.61 -15.87
C GLU A 78 -1.57 5.20 -14.50
N ASN A 79 -2.57 5.77 -13.83
CA ASN A 79 -2.36 6.56 -12.62
C ASN A 79 -3.21 6.06 -11.46
N TYR A 80 -4.46 5.71 -11.75
CA TYR A 80 -5.43 5.38 -10.71
C TYR A 80 -6.29 4.19 -11.10
N ILE A 81 -6.74 3.48 -10.08
CA ILE A 81 -7.86 2.55 -10.21
C ILE A 81 -9.08 3.15 -9.54
N LEU A 82 -10.24 2.95 -10.15
CA LEU A 82 -11.53 3.29 -9.56
C LEU A 82 -12.25 1.99 -9.26
N VAL A 83 -12.59 1.77 -8.00
CA VAL A 83 -13.22 0.53 -7.56
C VAL A 83 -14.54 0.80 -6.86
N ASN A 84 -15.54 -0.02 -7.13
CA ASN A 84 -16.77 -0.05 -6.36
C ASN A 84 -17.23 -1.50 -6.17
N VAL A 85 -18.12 -1.74 -5.21
CA VAL A 85 -18.81 -3.01 -5.03
C VAL A 85 -20.31 -2.74 -5.06
N VAL A 86 -20.98 -3.17 -6.14
CA VAL A 86 -22.40 -2.98 -6.39
C VAL A 86 -23.06 -4.34 -6.60
N ASP A 87 -24.16 -4.60 -5.91
CA ASP A 87 -24.89 -5.87 -5.96
C ASP A 87 -23.97 -7.09 -5.88
N ASP A 88 -23.07 -7.08 -4.89
CA ASP A 88 -22.15 -8.18 -4.61
C ASP A 88 -21.05 -8.41 -5.68
N ARG A 89 -20.94 -7.51 -6.66
CA ARG A 89 -19.94 -7.54 -7.73
C ARG A 89 -18.98 -6.38 -7.58
N PHE A 90 -17.68 -6.64 -7.76
CA PHE A 90 -16.71 -5.55 -7.88
C PHE A 90 -16.76 -4.98 -9.30
N VAL A 91 -16.69 -3.67 -9.40
CA VAL A 91 -16.59 -2.92 -10.64
C VAL A 91 -15.26 -2.19 -10.59
N LEU A 92 -14.42 -2.43 -11.59
CA LEU A 92 -13.11 -1.82 -11.72
C LEU A 92 -13.10 -0.96 -12.98
N LEU A 93 -12.72 0.31 -12.83
CA LEU A 93 -12.53 1.23 -13.94
C LEU A 93 -11.10 1.78 -13.95
N ASN A 94 -10.63 2.19 -15.12
CA ASN A 94 -9.44 3.03 -15.26
C ASN A 94 -9.78 4.52 -15.03
N GLU A 95 -8.77 5.39 -15.12
CA GLU A 95 -8.93 6.85 -14.98
C GLU A 95 -9.89 7.48 -16.02
N GLU A 96 -10.03 6.87 -17.19
CA GLU A 96 -10.98 7.28 -18.23
C GLU A 96 -12.42 6.79 -17.97
N LYS A 97 -12.65 6.12 -16.84
CA LYS A 97 -13.91 5.49 -16.44
C LYS A 97 -14.36 4.37 -17.40
N VAL A 98 -13.42 3.74 -18.09
CA VAL A 98 -13.65 2.52 -18.89
C VAL A 98 -13.69 1.31 -17.95
N VAL A 99 -14.70 0.46 -18.10
CA VAL A 99 -14.87 -0.76 -17.30
C VAL A 99 -13.83 -1.80 -17.71
N LEU A 100 -13.08 -2.31 -16.73
CA LEU A 100 -12.02 -3.31 -16.91
C LEU A 100 -12.43 -4.71 -16.40
N SER A 101 -13.43 -4.80 -15.53
CA SER A 101 -13.91 -6.07 -14.96
C SER A 101 -14.71 -6.92 -15.96
N GLU A 102 -14.69 -8.25 -15.81
CA GLU A 102 -15.19 -9.25 -16.78
C GLU A 102 -16.67 -9.16 -17.17
N THR A 103 -17.48 -8.40 -16.45
CA THR A 103 -18.90 -8.23 -16.79
C THR A 103 -19.18 -6.80 -17.20
N PRO A 104 -19.86 -6.58 -18.35
CA PRO A 104 -20.39 -5.27 -18.67
C PRO A 104 -21.46 -4.93 -17.63
N PHE A 105 -21.05 -4.21 -16.60
CA PHE A 105 -21.94 -3.67 -15.60
C PHE A 105 -22.27 -2.23 -15.98
N ASN A 106 -23.55 -1.99 -16.26
CA ASN A 106 -24.07 -0.63 -16.40
C ASN A 106 -24.13 -0.01 -15.00
N TYR A 107 -23.00 0.52 -14.53
CA TYR A 107 -23.00 1.33 -13.31
C TYR A 107 -23.79 2.61 -13.56
N SER A 108 -24.48 3.09 -12.54
CA SER A 108 -25.21 4.34 -12.64
C SER A 108 -24.21 5.49 -12.66
N GLN A 109 -24.49 6.53 -13.45
CA GLN A 109 -23.79 7.82 -13.34
C GLN A 109 -24.03 8.52 -11.99
N SER A 110 -24.67 7.88 -11.00
CA SER A 110 -24.75 8.35 -9.61
C SER A 110 -23.78 7.62 -8.67
N ASP A 111 -23.14 6.54 -9.12
CA ASP A 111 -22.37 5.67 -8.25
C ASP A 111 -21.06 6.34 -7.85
N THR A 112 -20.71 6.22 -6.56
CA THR A 112 -19.43 6.70 -6.02
C THR A 112 -18.42 5.58 -6.09
N PHE A 113 -17.32 5.82 -6.77
CA PHE A 113 -16.18 4.91 -6.82
C PHE A 113 -15.14 5.31 -5.76
N TYR A 114 -14.24 4.41 -5.44
CA TYR A 114 -13.13 4.63 -4.53
C TYR A 114 -11.83 4.58 -5.30
N VAL A 115 -11.03 5.63 -5.18
CA VAL A 115 -9.79 5.82 -5.93
C VAL A 115 -8.62 5.33 -5.11
N PHE A 116 -7.70 4.63 -5.78
CA PHE A 116 -6.36 4.38 -5.29
C PHE A 116 -5.35 4.67 -6.39
N SER A 117 -4.17 5.16 -6.01
CA SER A 117 -3.04 5.25 -6.96
C SER A 117 -2.53 3.87 -7.31
N ILE A 118 -2.25 3.66 -8.60
CA ILE A 118 -1.86 2.35 -9.12
C ILE A 118 -0.55 1.84 -8.49
N ASP A 119 0.38 2.74 -8.18
CA ASP A 119 1.64 2.41 -7.51
C ASP A 119 1.40 1.82 -6.11
N LYS A 120 0.41 2.33 -5.36
CA LYS A 120 0.02 1.81 -4.04
C LYS A 120 -0.67 0.46 -4.14
N VAL A 121 -1.44 0.23 -5.21
CA VAL A 121 -2.01 -1.08 -5.50
C VAL A 121 -0.89 -2.08 -5.79
N TYR A 122 0.09 -1.73 -6.63
CA TYR A 122 1.24 -2.59 -6.87
C TYR A 122 2.07 -2.83 -5.61
N GLU A 123 2.28 -1.81 -4.77
CA GLU A 123 2.93 -1.94 -3.47
C GLU A 123 2.23 -3.00 -2.61
N LEU A 124 0.89 -2.91 -2.49
CA LEU A 124 0.08 -3.91 -1.77
C LEU A 124 0.29 -5.32 -2.34
N LEU A 125 0.17 -5.49 -3.65
CA LEU A 125 0.24 -6.81 -4.29
C LEU A 125 1.63 -7.44 -4.21
N VAL A 126 2.69 -6.63 -4.16
CA VAL A 126 4.07 -7.10 -3.97
C VAL A 126 4.32 -7.48 -2.52
N ARG A 127 3.91 -6.63 -1.56
CA ARG A 127 4.10 -6.89 -0.12
C ARG A 127 3.24 -8.05 0.37
N GLY A 128 2.01 -8.15 -0.12
CA GLY A 128 1.05 -9.20 0.25
C GLY A 128 1.43 -10.58 -0.27
N GLY A 129 1.89 -10.66 -1.54
CA GLY A 129 2.36 -11.90 -2.15
C GLY A 129 1.33 -13.05 -2.20
N ASN A 130 0.07 -12.80 -1.85
CA ASN A 130 -0.98 -13.81 -1.78
C ASN A 130 -1.63 -13.99 -3.15
N SER A 131 -2.12 -15.20 -3.43
CA SER A 131 -2.83 -15.53 -4.67
C SER A 131 -4.24 -14.95 -4.76
N ILE A 132 -4.79 -14.49 -3.63
CA ILE A 132 -6.11 -13.89 -3.51
C ILE A 132 -5.97 -12.45 -3.00
N THR A 133 -6.57 -11.52 -3.73
CA THR A 133 -6.78 -10.14 -3.31
C THR A 133 -8.23 -9.98 -2.89
N LYS A 134 -8.48 -9.25 -1.81
CA LYS A 134 -9.81 -9.01 -1.28
C LYS A 134 -10.16 -7.54 -1.31
N PHE A 135 -11.31 -7.21 -1.88
CA PHE A 135 -11.96 -5.92 -1.77
C PHE A 135 -12.86 -5.93 -0.55
N GLN A 136 -12.66 -5.00 0.36
CA GLN A 136 -13.25 -5.03 1.69
C GLN A 136 -13.95 -3.71 1.97
N LYS A 137 -15.03 -3.79 2.76
CA LYS A 137 -15.67 -2.62 3.34
C LYS A 137 -15.52 -2.67 4.86
N ARG A 138 -14.90 -1.63 5.43
CA ARG A 138 -14.75 -1.42 6.87
C ARG A 138 -15.53 -0.17 7.23
N LYS A 139 -16.72 -0.33 7.83
CA LYS A 139 -17.66 0.78 8.09
C LYS A 139 -17.92 1.61 6.81
N ALA A 140 -17.35 2.82 6.73
CA ALA A 140 -17.48 3.77 5.62
C ALA A 140 -16.28 3.78 4.65
N ILE A 141 -15.23 2.99 4.93
CA ILE A 141 -14.00 2.96 4.17
C ILE A 141 -13.99 1.74 3.26
N PHE A 142 -13.59 1.96 2.01
CA PHE A 142 -13.29 0.90 1.07
C PHE A 142 -11.80 0.60 1.10
N THR A 143 -11.48 -0.69 1.08
CA THR A 143 -10.16 -1.19 1.43
C THR A 143 -9.79 -2.33 0.48
N ILE A 144 -8.51 -2.48 0.14
CA ILE A 144 -8.03 -3.64 -0.61
C ILE A 144 -7.01 -4.38 0.24
N SER A 145 -7.14 -5.69 0.44
CA SER A 145 -6.16 -6.49 1.17
C SER A 145 -5.58 -7.61 0.33
N ASN A 146 -4.33 -7.98 0.64
CA ASN A 146 -3.64 -9.12 0.07
C ASN A 146 -2.67 -9.67 1.13
N GLY A 147 -2.88 -10.92 1.54
CA GLY A 147 -2.12 -11.52 2.62
C GLY A 147 -2.28 -10.77 3.95
N SER A 148 -1.16 -10.40 4.58
CA SER A 148 -1.10 -9.67 5.85
C SER A 148 -1.06 -8.14 5.69
N PHE A 149 -1.37 -7.63 4.49
CA PHE A 149 -1.33 -6.22 4.18
C PHE A 149 -2.66 -5.70 3.63
N VAL A 150 -2.90 -4.42 3.89
CA VAL A 150 -4.17 -3.74 3.64
C VAL A 150 -3.88 -2.35 3.10
N LEU A 151 -4.51 -1.97 2.01
CA LEU A 151 -4.47 -0.65 1.39
C LEU A 151 -5.71 0.15 1.81
N GLU A 152 -5.46 1.22 2.57
CA GLU A 152 -6.46 2.11 3.15
C GLU A 152 -6.31 3.53 2.59
N PHE A 153 -7.16 4.46 3.04
CA PHE A 153 -7.21 5.85 2.59
C PHE A 153 -7.56 6.02 1.10
N SER A 154 -8.55 5.26 0.62
CA SER A 154 -9.21 5.57 -0.64
C SER A 154 -9.82 6.95 -0.61
N GLU A 155 -9.84 7.64 -1.75
CA GLU A 155 -10.64 8.85 -1.90
C GLU A 155 -11.95 8.54 -2.64
N PRO A 156 -13.11 9.02 -2.15
CA PRO A 156 -14.36 8.86 -2.87
C PRO A 156 -14.35 9.72 -4.14
N CYS A 157 -14.56 9.07 -5.27
CA CYS A 157 -14.78 9.69 -6.55
C CYS A 157 -16.28 9.70 -6.89
N PRO A 158 -16.99 10.84 -6.68
CA PRO A 158 -18.36 10.99 -7.13
C PRO A 158 -18.44 10.95 -8.66
N PRO A 159 -19.65 10.86 -9.25
CA PRO A 159 -19.84 10.79 -10.70
C PRO A 159 -19.00 11.76 -11.56
N LYS A 160 -18.80 12.98 -11.04
CA LYS A 160 -17.98 14.02 -11.65
C LYS A 160 -16.68 14.24 -10.87
N CYS A 161 -15.74 13.31 -10.98
CA CYS A 161 -14.33 13.56 -10.66
C CYS A 161 -13.63 14.20 -11.87
N ARG A 162 -12.68 15.09 -11.56
CA ARG A 162 -11.71 15.62 -12.51
C ARG A 162 -10.41 14.85 -12.39
#